data_AF-A0A3B1A176-F1
#
_entry.id   AF-A0A3B1A176-F1
#
_cell.length_a   1.000
_cell.length_b   1.000
_cell.length_c   1.000
_cell.angle_alpha   90.00
_cell.angle_beta   90.00
_cell.angle_gamma   90.00
#
_symmetry.space_group_name_H-M   'P 1'
#
loop_
_entity.id
_entity.type
_entity.pdbx_description
1 polymer ?
#
loop_
_entity_poly.entity_id
_entity_poly.type
_entity_poly.pdbx_seq_one_letter_code
_entity_poly.pdbx_strand_id
1 'polypeptide(L)' 'MNEFLHMGGYGGYIWSAYAITAVMLALSIVLPIMHGKKTRKRIEHILEQEQD' A
#
# COMPACT_ATOMS: atom_id res chain seq x y z
N MET A 1 -16.61 -27.75 -5.68
CA MET A 1 -15.57 -26.71 -5.41
C MET A 1 -15.82 -25.37 -6.12
N ASN A 2 -16.76 -25.25 -7.08
CA ASN A 2 -17.07 -23.97 -7.75
C ASN A 2 -18.25 -23.19 -7.13
N GLU A 3 -18.99 -23.77 -6.17
CA GLU A 3 -20.16 -23.11 -5.54
C GLU A 3 -19.82 -21.91 -4.65
N PHE A 4 -18.59 -21.79 -4.15
CA PHE A 4 -18.18 -20.63 -3.34
C PHE A 4 -17.88 -19.38 -4.17
N LEU A 5 -17.46 -19.53 -5.43
CA LEU A 5 -17.35 -18.43 -6.40
C LEU A 5 -18.68 -18.15 -7.10
N HIS A 6 -19.60 -19.11 -7.05
CA HIS A 6 -20.94 -19.05 -7.64
C HIS A 6 -22.05 -19.12 -6.58
N MET A 7 -21.90 -18.46 -5.42
CA MET A 7 -23.05 -18.17 -4.54
C MET A 7 -24.03 -17.26 -5.32
N GLY A 8 -24.93 -17.86 -6.10
CA GLY A 8 -25.97 -17.15 -6.87
C GLY A 8 -25.48 -16.21 -7.98
N GLY A 9 -24.27 -16.40 -8.53
CA GLY A 9 -23.75 -15.60 -9.67
C GLY A 9 -23.04 -14.28 -9.32
N TYR A 10 -22.94 -13.93 -8.03
CA TYR A 10 -22.34 -12.66 -7.58
C TYR A 10 -20.88 -12.75 -7.07
N GLY A 11 -20.31 -13.96 -6.93
CA GLY A 11 -18.97 -14.12 -6.33
C GLY A 11 -17.84 -13.47 -7.14
N GLY A 12 -18.00 -13.34 -8.46
CA GLY A 12 -17.05 -12.60 -9.30
C GLY A 12 -16.99 -11.09 -9.00
N TYR A 13 -18.11 -10.48 -8.62
CA TYR A 13 -18.16 -9.06 -8.26
C TYR A 13 -17.48 -8.79 -6.92
N ILE A 14 -17.77 -9.63 -5.92
CA ILE A 14 -17.22 -9.50 -4.57
C ILE A 14 -15.70 -9.67 -4.60
N TRP A 15 -15.21 -10.67 -5.32
CA TRP A 15 -13.77 -10.91 -5.44
C TRP A 15 -13.04 -9.78 -6.18
N SER A 16 -13.67 -9.19 -7.20
CA SER A 16 -13.14 -8.02 -7.90
C SER A 16 -13.08 -6.80 -6.97
N ALA A 17 -14.10 -6.57 -6.15
CA ALA A 17 -14.10 -5.50 -5.16
C ALA A 17 -12.96 -5.68 -4.14
N TYR A 18 -12.79 -6.90 -3.60
CA TYR A 18 -11.68 -7.22 -2.71
C TYR A 18 -10.31 -7.07 -3.38
N ALA A 19 -10.17 -7.46 -4.65
CA ALA A 19 -8.93 -7.28 -5.41
C ALA A 19 -8.58 -5.79 -5.57
N ILE A 20 -9.57 -4.95 -5.89
CA ILE A 20 -9.38 -3.50 -6.01
C ILE A 20 -8.99 -2.90 -4.64
N THR A 21 -9.66 -3.30 -3.57
CA THR A 21 -9.31 -2.85 -2.21
C THR A 21 -7.90 -3.28 -1.81
N ALA A 22 -7.51 -4.53 -2.10
CA ALA A 22 -6.17 -5.04 -1.83
C ALA A 22 -5.09 -4.27 -2.61
N VAL A 23 -5.36 -3.94 -3.88
CA VAL A 23 -4.46 -3.12 -4.71
C VAL A 23 -4.33 -1.71 -4.12
N MET A 24 -5.45 -1.07 -3.74
CA MET A 24 -5.42 0.25 -3.09
C MET A 24 -4.61 0.22 -1.80
N LEU A 25 -4.82 -0.78 -0.94
CA LEU A 25 -4.07 -0.94 0.30
C LEU A 25 -2.58 -1.13 0.03
N ALA A 26 -2.23 -1.98 -0.92
CA ALA A 26 -0.85 -2.23 -1.31
C ALA A 26 -0.19 -0.95 -1.85
N LEU A 27 -0.86 -0.19 -2.71
CA LEU A 27 -0.36 1.09 -3.21
C LEU A 27 -0.16 2.09 -2.07
N SER A 28 -1.11 2.20 -1.15
CA SER A 28 -1.01 3.06 0.03
C SER A 28 0.15 2.70 0.96
N ILE A 29 0.64 1.45 0.95
CA ILE A 29 1.79 1.00 1.74
C ILE A 29 3.10 1.14 0.93
N VAL A 30 3.08 0.83 -0.36
CA VAL A 30 4.24 0.91 -1.25
C VAL A 30 4.68 2.37 -1.46
N LEU A 31 3.74 3.30 -1.64
CA LEU A 31 4.02 4.72 -1.80
C LEU A 31 4.84 5.32 -0.65
N PRO A 32 4.47 5.19 0.64
CA PRO A 32 5.25 5.71 1.75
C PRO A 32 6.55 4.93 1.97
N ILE A 33 6.63 3.64 1.65
CA ILE A 33 7.91 2.91 1.71
C ILE A 33 8.88 3.45 0.65
N MET A 34 8.39 3.73 -0.55
CA MET A 34 9.19 4.27 -1.65
C MET A 34 9.61 5.72 -1.40
N HIS A 35 8.74 6.56 -0.84
CA HIS A 35 9.01 7.96 -0.55
C HIS A 35 9.74 8.19 0.79
N GLY A 36 9.50 7.34 1.79
CA GLY A 36 10.09 7.44 3.13
C GLY A 36 11.61 7.23 3.16
N LYS A 37 12.17 6.59 2.12
CA LYS A 37 13.62 6.52 1.92
C LYS A 37 14.26 7.89 1.64
N LYS A 38 13.49 8.89 1.19
CA LYS A 38 14.01 10.21 0.85
C LYS A 38 14.11 11.15 2.06
N THR A 39 13.33 10.92 3.12
CA THR A 39 13.27 11.80 4.30
C THR A 39 14.43 11.57 5.27
N ARG A 40 14.95 10.33 5.39
CA ARG A 40 16.05 10.02 6.33
C ARG A 40 17.33 10.82 6.03
N LYS A 41 17.66 11.00 4.75
CA LYS A 41 18.85 11.77 4.33
C LYS A 41 18.78 13.26 4.68
N ARG A 42 17.58 13.81 4.92
CA ARG A 42 17.42 15.24 5.23
C ARG A 42 17.58 15.55 6.72
N ILE A 43 17.38 14.56 7.59
CA ILE A 43 17.52 14.75 9.05
C ILE A 43 18.99 14.78 9.45
N GLU A 44 19.81 13.96 8.81
CA GLU A 44 21.25 13.85 9.10
C GLU A 44 22.00 15.16 8.81
N HIS A 45 21.67 15.84 7.71
CA HIS A 45 22.28 17.13 7.38
C HIS A 45 21.84 18.30 8.29
N ILE A 46 20.71 18.19 8.99
CA ILE A 46 20.26 19.27 9.89
C ILE A 46 20.98 19.17 11.24
N LEU A 47 21.33 17.96 11.68
CA LEU A 47 22.08 17.74 12.92
C LEU A 47 23.56 18.17 12.80
N GLU A 48 24.17 18.02 11.63
CA GLU A 48 25.55 18.49 11.40
C GLU A 48 25.67 20.02 11.38
N GLN A 49 24.60 20.76 11.02
CA GLN A 49 24.65 22.22 10.99
C GLN A 49 24.41 22.90 12.34
N GLU A 50 23.88 22.21 13.35
CA GLU A 50 23.66 22.78 14.70
C GLU A 50 24.88 22.64 15.63
N GLN A 51 25.95 21.94 15.21
CA GLN A 51 27.15 21.73 16.05
C GLN A 51 28.36 22.60 15.69
N ASP A 52 28.29 23.46 14.67
CA ASP A 52 29.30 24.49 14.32
C ASP A 52 28.85 25.91 14.73
#